data_AF-A0A1T3NJT8-F1
#
_entry.id   AF-A0A1T3NJT8-F1
#
_cell.length_a   1.000
_cell.length_b   1.000
_cell.length_c   1.000
_cell.angle_alpha   90.00
_cell.angle_beta   90.00
_cell.angle_gamma   90.00
#
_symmetry.space_group_name_H-M   'P 1'
#
loop_
_entity.id
_entity.type
_entity.pdbx_description
1 polymer ?
#
loop_
_entity_poly.entity_id
_entity_poly.type
_entity_poly.pdbx_seq_one_letter_code
_entity_poly.pdbx_strand_id
1 'polypeptide(L)'
;MPLTSFLDAVPIGGGEKVVSQDVLFLARTGRMDAEVCRRLVIAEYQTREAEARAYAALLRCHRQEVPQRFFAYAHGRSTHHRHRLLTSAAPALCLTPADLRGASTTLAVRHLDAFLACVARRAGPGEAALTIRTGAALWSRSCAMLAETLDGRPDVPAAFVAHLNAHRDNCAPTADGVLRVIEYGLAAGEPRENITRSALMIESLWRAWWRSVAGETGARDSPDPAHTGGETPPSQRTHPPSRRDRMNPEQLVEAMKPDVERFVRGNEMVERALAKQVHGDQFKRLLLAEYQCQEAELSSYGQLVARHRHEDPARLFSFILHTIAEARRLLREGAPSVGIADRRIPAVPVDQGLYRVVRDLSWPGMHAGAAEAALYLHTDLSTWCTLFSRIADAAEDLPDVPGPVIAYMRSWGDRPPPEVAEGTLTVLEYGLSQGEEPDRILHTARQLGALLDGYWNYVVGD
;
A
#
# COMPACT_ATOMS: atom_id res chain seq x y z
N MET A 1 16.27 -26.02 -15.99
CA MET A 1 15.25 -26.47 -15.01
C MET A 1 13.90 -26.40 -15.71
N PRO A 2 13.12 -27.50 -15.76
CA PRO A 2 11.75 -27.50 -16.28
C PRO A 2 10.89 -26.48 -15.52
N LEU A 3 9.92 -25.86 -16.20
CA LEU A 3 9.06 -24.85 -15.59
C LEU A 3 8.17 -25.41 -14.47
N THR A 4 7.78 -26.68 -14.57
CA THR A 4 7.08 -27.39 -13.49
C THR A 4 7.93 -27.42 -12.23
N SER A 5 9.21 -27.79 -12.35
CA SER A 5 10.17 -27.75 -11.22
C SER A 5 10.39 -26.33 -10.69
N PHE A 6 10.29 -25.30 -11.54
CA PHE A 6 10.34 -23.90 -11.10
C PHE A 6 9.13 -23.54 -10.22
N LEU A 7 7.92 -23.95 -10.61
CA LEU A 7 6.72 -23.72 -9.81
C LEU A 7 6.75 -24.50 -8.50
N ASP A 8 7.23 -25.75 -8.53
CA ASP A 8 7.37 -26.58 -7.33
C ASP A 8 8.41 -26.01 -6.36
N ALA A 9 9.42 -25.31 -6.89
CA ALA A 9 10.44 -24.62 -6.10
C ALA A 9 9.96 -23.30 -5.49
N VAL A 10 8.81 -22.75 -5.92
CA VAL A 10 8.17 -21.63 -5.23
C VAL A 10 7.29 -22.23 -4.14
N PRO A 11 7.72 -22.23 -2.87
CA PRO A 11 6.93 -22.82 -1.80
C PRO A 11 5.64 -22.04 -1.66
N ILE A 12 4.55 -22.54 -2.24
CA ILE A 12 3.21 -22.15 -1.81
C ILE A 12 3.05 -22.86 -0.48
N GLY A 13 3.38 -22.17 0.62
CA GLY A 13 3.48 -22.74 1.95
C GLY A 13 2.42 -23.81 2.21
N GLY A 14 2.86 -24.98 2.70
CA GLY A 14 1.98 -26.10 3.03
C GLY A 14 0.73 -25.61 3.75
N GLY A 15 -0.43 -26.07 3.31
CA GLY A 15 -1.73 -25.39 3.45
C GLY A 15 -2.12 -24.89 4.83
N GLU A 16 -1.67 -25.54 5.89
CA GLU A 16 -1.94 -25.13 7.27
C GLU A 16 -1.24 -23.83 7.68
N LYS A 17 -0.17 -23.43 6.98
CA LYS A 17 0.61 -22.26 7.40
C LYS A 17 -0.03 -20.93 6.97
N VAL A 18 -0.86 -20.88 5.92
CA VAL A 18 -1.22 -19.59 5.29
C VAL A 18 -2.53 -18.98 5.77
N VAL A 19 -3.52 -19.80 6.13
CA VAL A 19 -4.60 -19.24 6.95
C VAL A 19 -3.94 -18.88 8.26
N SER A 20 -4.02 -17.60 8.69
CA SER A 20 -3.51 -17.30 10.02
C SER A 20 -4.20 -18.25 10.97
N GLN A 21 -3.42 -18.97 11.76
CA GLN A 21 -3.95 -19.93 12.71
C GLN A 21 -5.06 -19.28 13.55
N ASP A 22 -5.01 -17.96 13.74
CA ASP A 22 -5.97 -17.14 14.46
C ASP A 22 -7.40 -17.21 13.92
N VAL A 23 -7.67 -16.99 12.63
CA VAL A 23 -9.06 -17.01 12.12
C VAL A 23 -9.63 -18.43 12.15
N LEU A 24 -8.83 -19.44 11.79
CA LEU A 24 -9.24 -20.83 11.95
C LEU A 24 -9.40 -21.22 13.42
N PHE A 25 -8.57 -20.69 14.31
CA PHE A 25 -8.66 -20.93 15.75
C PHE A 25 -9.93 -20.31 16.31
N LEU A 26 -10.29 -19.08 15.91
CA LEU A 26 -11.58 -18.48 16.24
C LEU A 26 -12.74 -19.35 15.73
N ALA A 27 -12.68 -19.82 14.48
CA ALA A 27 -13.69 -20.70 13.90
C ALA A 27 -13.80 -22.03 14.66
N ARG A 28 -12.69 -22.73 14.93
CA ARG A 28 -12.65 -24.01 15.65
C ARG A 28 -13.07 -23.92 17.10
N THR A 29 -12.79 -22.78 17.76
CA THR A 29 -13.13 -22.56 19.17
C THR A 29 -14.51 -21.94 19.36
N GLY A 30 -15.34 -21.83 18.33
CA GLY A 30 -16.67 -21.25 18.45
C GLY A 30 -16.69 -19.71 18.56
N ARG A 31 -15.54 -19.03 18.45
CA ARG A 31 -15.39 -17.57 18.68
C ARG A 31 -15.44 -16.71 17.42
N MET A 32 -15.70 -17.31 16.26
CA MET A 32 -15.97 -16.55 15.03
C MET A 32 -17.43 -16.12 15.01
N ASP A 33 -17.71 -14.97 15.61
CA ASP A 33 -19.05 -14.38 15.68
C ASP A 33 -19.41 -13.58 14.42
N ALA A 34 -20.62 -12.98 14.42
CA ALA A 34 -21.09 -12.15 13.33
C ALA A 34 -20.18 -10.94 13.05
N GLU A 35 -19.52 -10.38 14.06
CA GLU A 35 -18.66 -9.22 13.92
C GLU A 35 -17.33 -9.59 13.22
N VAL A 36 -16.72 -10.73 13.57
CA VAL A 36 -15.58 -11.27 12.83
C VAL A 36 -15.97 -11.53 11.36
N CYS A 37 -17.15 -12.09 11.12
CA CYS A 37 -17.65 -12.33 9.76
C CYS A 37 -17.83 -11.00 8.99
N ARG A 38 -18.37 -9.95 9.63
CA ARG A 38 -18.49 -8.62 9.04
C ARG A 38 -17.14 -8.02 8.66
N ARG A 39 -16.14 -8.10 9.55
CA ARG A 39 -14.77 -7.64 9.25
C ARG A 39 -14.18 -8.38 8.05
N LEU A 40 -14.39 -9.69 7.96
CA LEU A 40 -13.93 -10.48 6.82
C LEU A 40 -14.56 -9.99 5.50
N VAL A 41 -15.88 -9.79 5.48
CA VAL A 41 -16.59 -9.33 4.27
C VAL A 41 -16.17 -7.90 3.88
N ILE A 42 -15.98 -7.00 4.84
CA ILE A 42 -15.46 -5.64 4.59
C ILE A 42 -14.05 -5.70 3.99
N ALA A 43 -13.14 -6.45 4.62
CA ALA A 43 -11.77 -6.59 4.16
C ALA A 43 -11.71 -7.24 2.77
N GLU A 44 -12.54 -8.26 2.51
CA GLU A 44 -12.60 -8.90 1.20
C GLU A 44 -13.13 -7.93 0.15
N TYR A 45 -14.21 -7.20 0.44
CA TYR A 45 -14.75 -6.20 -0.49
C TYR A 45 -13.67 -5.20 -0.92
N GLN A 46 -12.93 -4.63 0.04
CA GLN A 46 -11.84 -3.68 -0.19
C GLN A 46 -10.75 -4.29 -1.08
N THR A 47 -10.27 -5.49 -0.74
CA THR A 47 -9.25 -6.20 -1.52
C THR A 47 -9.74 -6.56 -2.93
N ARG A 48 -11.01 -6.91 -3.13
CA ARG A 48 -11.58 -7.18 -4.47
C ARG A 48 -11.67 -5.93 -5.32
N GLU A 49 -11.99 -4.77 -4.73
CA GLU A 49 -11.91 -3.51 -5.47
C GLU A 49 -10.47 -3.23 -5.92
N ALA A 50 -9.50 -3.51 -5.06
CA ALA A 50 -8.10 -3.34 -5.38
C ALA A 50 -7.62 -4.28 -6.50
N GLU A 51 -7.93 -5.58 -6.40
CA GLU A 51 -7.65 -6.57 -7.45
C GLU A 51 -8.27 -6.16 -8.79
N ALA A 52 -9.54 -5.73 -8.80
CA ALA A 52 -10.21 -5.33 -10.03
C ALA A 52 -9.47 -4.18 -10.74
N ARG A 53 -8.99 -3.17 -9.98
CA ARG A 53 -8.21 -2.05 -10.52
C ARG A 53 -6.82 -2.50 -10.98
N ALA A 54 -6.13 -3.31 -10.19
CA ALA A 54 -4.82 -3.86 -10.51
C ALA A 54 -4.86 -4.70 -11.80
N TYR A 55 -5.85 -5.58 -11.94
CA TYR A 55 -5.99 -6.44 -13.13
C TYR A 55 -6.39 -5.64 -14.37
N ALA A 56 -7.21 -4.60 -14.21
CA ALA A 56 -7.49 -3.66 -15.29
C ALA A 56 -6.24 -2.88 -15.72
N ALA A 57 -5.33 -2.55 -14.81
CA ALA A 57 -4.06 -1.93 -15.15
C ALA A 57 -3.14 -2.90 -15.90
N LEU A 58 -3.00 -4.15 -15.43
CA LEU A 58 -2.25 -5.21 -16.11
C LEU A 58 -2.75 -5.45 -17.55
N LEU A 59 -4.08 -5.44 -17.75
CA LEU A 59 -4.68 -5.53 -19.08
C LEU A 59 -4.28 -4.40 -20.02
N ARG A 60 -4.08 -3.18 -19.50
CA ARG A 60 -3.64 -2.04 -20.30
C ARG A 60 -2.15 -2.12 -20.65
N CYS A 61 -1.35 -2.62 -19.71
CA CYS A 61 0.11 -2.73 -19.83
C CYS A 61 0.55 -3.92 -20.69
N HIS A 62 -0.18 -5.03 -20.68
CA HIS A 62 0.18 -6.26 -21.39
C HIS A 62 -0.85 -6.59 -22.48
N ARG A 63 -0.61 -6.05 -23.68
CA ARG A 63 -1.49 -6.20 -24.86
C ARG A 63 -1.17 -7.42 -25.72
N GLN A 64 -0.17 -8.21 -25.34
CA GLN A 64 0.22 -9.40 -26.06
C GLN A 64 -0.77 -10.52 -25.75
N GLU A 65 -1.12 -11.32 -26.76
CA GLU A 65 -2.25 -12.28 -26.69
C GLU A 65 -2.22 -13.17 -25.45
N VAL A 66 -1.06 -13.76 -25.13
CA VAL A 66 -0.90 -14.69 -24.00
C VAL A 66 -1.15 -14.01 -22.64
N PRO A 67 -0.39 -12.97 -22.24
CA PRO A 67 -0.71 -12.19 -21.03
C PRO A 67 -2.12 -11.59 -21.02
N GLN A 68 -2.57 -11.00 -22.12
CA GLN A 68 -3.85 -10.29 -22.20
C GLN A 68 -5.02 -11.23 -21.91
N ARG A 69 -5.03 -12.43 -22.51
CA ARG A 69 -6.08 -13.43 -22.27
C ARG A 69 -6.13 -13.87 -20.81
N PHE A 70 -4.97 -14.07 -20.19
CA PHE A 70 -4.88 -14.44 -18.78
C PHE A 70 -5.40 -13.32 -17.85
N PHE A 71 -4.94 -12.07 -18.05
CA PHE A 71 -5.38 -10.96 -17.21
C PHE A 71 -6.86 -10.60 -17.43
N ALA A 72 -7.39 -10.82 -18.64
CA ALA A 72 -8.83 -10.65 -18.93
C ALA A 72 -9.66 -11.65 -18.12
N TYR A 73 -9.22 -12.91 -18.09
CA TYR A 73 -9.84 -13.94 -17.27
C TYR A 73 -9.79 -13.58 -15.78
N ALA A 74 -8.62 -13.21 -15.26
CA ALA A 74 -8.45 -12.84 -13.85
C ALA A 74 -9.34 -11.64 -13.47
N HIS A 75 -9.41 -10.61 -14.32
CA HIS A 75 -10.25 -9.43 -14.11
C HIS A 75 -11.76 -9.76 -14.10
N GLY A 76 -12.23 -10.55 -15.08
CA GLY A 76 -13.63 -10.99 -15.14
C GLY A 76 -14.02 -11.80 -13.90
N ARG A 77 -13.12 -12.67 -13.44
CA ARG A 77 -13.28 -13.47 -12.22
C ARG A 77 -13.40 -12.63 -10.96
N SER A 78 -12.47 -11.70 -10.73
CA SER A 78 -12.51 -10.81 -9.56
C SER A 78 -13.79 -9.96 -9.54
N THR A 79 -14.22 -9.48 -10.71
CA THR A 79 -15.49 -8.75 -10.86
C THR A 79 -16.71 -9.60 -10.49
N HIS A 80 -16.77 -10.84 -10.99
CA HIS A 80 -17.85 -11.77 -10.65
C HIS A 80 -17.89 -12.10 -9.15
N HIS A 81 -16.73 -12.28 -8.52
CA HIS A 81 -16.63 -12.49 -7.07
C HIS A 81 -17.19 -11.34 -6.26
N ARG A 82 -16.79 -10.11 -6.59
CA ARG A 82 -17.30 -8.92 -5.93
C ARG A 82 -18.82 -8.82 -6.03
N HIS A 83 -19.39 -9.15 -7.20
CA HIS A 83 -20.84 -9.18 -7.36
C HIS A 83 -21.52 -10.16 -6.40
N ARG A 84 -21.01 -11.39 -6.28
CA ARG A 84 -21.55 -12.39 -5.34
C ARG A 84 -21.46 -11.97 -3.87
N LEU A 85 -20.34 -11.37 -3.48
CA LEU A 85 -20.16 -10.84 -2.12
C LEU A 85 -21.26 -9.81 -1.80
N LEU A 86 -21.51 -8.89 -2.72
CA LEU A 86 -22.50 -7.83 -2.57
C LEU A 86 -23.95 -8.33 -2.57
N THR A 87 -24.27 -9.37 -3.35
CA THR A 87 -25.65 -9.85 -3.49
C THR A 87 -26.03 -10.96 -2.51
N SER A 88 -25.07 -11.56 -1.80
CA SER A 88 -25.33 -12.71 -0.92
C SER A 88 -24.73 -12.57 0.47
N ALA A 89 -23.39 -12.52 0.59
CA ALA A 89 -22.72 -12.56 1.90
C ALA A 89 -22.94 -11.28 2.72
N ALA A 90 -22.82 -10.11 2.10
CA ALA A 90 -22.98 -8.83 2.80
C ALA A 90 -24.40 -8.62 3.37
N PRO A 91 -25.50 -8.83 2.59
CA PRO A 91 -26.86 -8.73 3.14
C PRO A 91 -27.12 -9.69 4.30
N ALA A 92 -26.57 -10.91 4.26
CA ALA A 92 -26.73 -11.90 5.33
C ALA A 92 -26.05 -11.49 6.65
N LEU A 93 -25.14 -10.51 6.60
CA LEU A 93 -24.44 -9.92 7.74
C LEU A 93 -24.91 -8.48 8.03
N CYS A 94 -26.07 -8.08 7.47
CA CYS A 94 -26.64 -6.75 7.60
C CYS A 94 -25.69 -5.63 7.14
N LEU A 95 -24.86 -5.90 6.13
CA LEU A 95 -23.99 -4.92 5.49
C LEU A 95 -24.61 -4.44 4.17
N THR A 96 -24.70 -3.12 4.03
CA THR A 96 -25.10 -2.46 2.79
C THR A 96 -23.87 -2.12 1.94
N PRO A 97 -24.04 -1.83 0.64
CA PRO A 97 -22.95 -1.30 -0.17
C PRO A 97 -22.36 0.01 0.36
N ALA A 98 -23.14 0.81 1.10
CA ALA A 98 -22.64 2.03 1.73
C ALA A 98 -21.70 1.71 2.90
N ASP A 99 -22.07 0.73 3.75
CA ASP A 99 -21.22 0.28 4.86
C ASP A 99 -19.86 -0.23 4.36
N LEU A 100 -19.86 -1.02 3.28
CA LEU A 100 -18.63 -1.56 2.69
C LEU A 100 -17.71 -0.48 2.14
N ARG A 101 -18.27 0.58 1.53
CA ARG A 101 -17.51 1.71 0.98
C ARG A 101 -17.03 2.69 2.06
N GLY A 102 -17.83 2.87 3.11
CA GLY A 102 -17.54 3.79 4.21
C GLY A 102 -16.63 3.19 5.29
N ALA A 103 -16.46 1.87 5.31
CA ALA A 103 -15.61 1.21 6.30
C ALA A 103 -14.13 1.63 6.16
N SER A 104 -13.50 1.96 7.29
CA SER A 104 -12.07 2.22 7.35
C SER A 104 -11.27 1.01 6.87
N THR A 105 -10.23 1.25 6.09
CA THR A 105 -9.33 0.19 5.62
C THR A 105 -8.28 -0.09 6.68
N THR A 106 -8.17 -1.35 7.10
CA THR A 106 -7.09 -1.74 8.02
C THR A 106 -5.73 -1.63 7.33
N LEU A 107 -4.67 -1.38 8.10
CA LEU A 107 -3.31 -1.25 7.55
C LEU A 107 -2.88 -2.50 6.75
N ALA A 108 -3.26 -3.69 7.21
CA ALA A 108 -2.93 -4.94 6.51
C ALA A 108 -3.64 -5.06 5.14
N VAL A 109 -4.91 -4.66 5.05
CA VAL A 109 -5.64 -4.58 3.77
C VAL A 109 -4.95 -3.58 2.85
N ARG A 110 -4.62 -2.40 3.37
CA ARG A 110 -3.92 -1.36 2.59
C ARG A 110 -2.56 -1.83 2.06
N HIS A 111 -1.76 -2.54 2.86
CA HIS A 111 -0.48 -3.10 2.41
C HIS A 111 -0.65 -4.13 1.30
N LEU A 112 -1.69 -4.98 1.37
CA LEU A 112 -2.00 -5.93 0.32
C LEU A 112 -2.43 -5.20 -0.97
N ASP A 113 -3.29 -4.19 -0.84
CA ASP A 113 -3.75 -3.38 -1.96
C ASP A 113 -2.58 -2.64 -2.62
N ALA A 114 -1.71 -2.01 -1.83
CA ALA A 114 -0.50 -1.33 -2.27
C ALA A 114 0.45 -2.28 -3.00
N PHE A 115 0.55 -3.53 -2.54
CA PHE A 115 1.33 -4.55 -3.21
C PHE A 115 0.76 -4.91 -4.58
N LEU A 116 -0.54 -5.19 -4.67
CA LEU A 116 -1.20 -5.48 -5.94
C LEU A 116 -1.06 -4.31 -6.93
N ALA A 117 -1.17 -3.09 -6.40
CA ALA A 117 -0.90 -1.85 -7.10
C ALA A 117 0.54 -1.80 -7.67
N CYS A 118 1.54 -2.04 -6.83
CA CYS A 118 2.94 -2.05 -7.23
C CYS A 118 3.20 -3.10 -8.33
N VAL A 119 2.70 -4.32 -8.15
CA VAL A 119 2.80 -5.41 -9.14
C VAL A 119 2.16 -4.99 -10.46
N ALA A 120 0.95 -4.43 -10.43
CA ALA A 120 0.24 -4.04 -11.65
C ALA A 120 0.95 -2.97 -12.50
N ARG A 121 1.91 -2.24 -11.91
CA ARG A 121 2.65 -1.16 -12.58
C ARG A 121 4.07 -1.53 -12.97
N ARG A 122 4.73 -2.34 -12.14
CA ARG A 122 6.17 -2.58 -12.24
C ARG A 122 6.53 -3.99 -12.68
N ALA A 123 5.66 -4.96 -12.42
CA ALA A 123 5.95 -6.35 -12.69
C ALA A 123 5.94 -6.62 -14.20
N GLY A 124 6.80 -7.56 -14.61
CA GLY A 124 6.60 -8.23 -15.89
C GLY A 124 5.36 -9.13 -15.85
N PRO A 125 4.92 -9.63 -17.02
CA PRO A 125 3.72 -10.46 -17.10
C PRO A 125 3.89 -11.76 -16.30
N GLY A 126 5.09 -12.35 -16.22
CA GLY A 126 5.36 -13.57 -15.48
C GLY A 126 5.25 -13.38 -13.96
N GLU A 127 5.84 -12.31 -13.43
CA GLU A 127 5.77 -11.93 -12.02
C GLU A 127 4.33 -11.63 -11.59
N ALA A 128 3.60 -10.87 -12.41
CA ALA A 128 2.19 -10.57 -12.16
C ALA A 128 1.33 -11.85 -12.18
N ALA A 129 1.51 -12.71 -13.17
CA ALA A 129 0.76 -13.95 -13.28
C ALA A 129 1.01 -14.90 -12.10
N LEU A 130 2.28 -15.09 -11.70
CA LEU A 130 2.60 -15.95 -10.56
C LEU A 130 2.06 -15.37 -9.25
N THR A 131 2.12 -14.06 -9.07
CA THR A 131 1.55 -13.37 -7.91
C THR A 131 0.04 -13.61 -7.81
N ILE A 132 -0.69 -13.43 -8.92
CA ILE A 132 -2.14 -13.65 -8.98
C ILE A 132 -2.50 -15.11 -8.66
N ARG A 133 -1.81 -16.07 -9.27
CA ARG A 133 -2.04 -17.50 -8.99
C ARG A 133 -1.79 -17.83 -7.53
N THR A 134 -0.69 -17.32 -6.97
CA THR A 134 -0.35 -17.58 -5.57
C THR A 134 -1.43 -17.02 -4.66
N GLY A 135 -1.83 -15.76 -4.83
CA GLY A 135 -2.93 -15.17 -4.06
C GLY A 135 -4.25 -15.96 -4.18
N ALA A 136 -4.63 -16.35 -5.40
CA ALA A 136 -5.85 -17.13 -5.64
C ALA A 136 -5.81 -18.52 -4.98
N ALA A 137 -4.66 -19.20 -5.00
CA ALA A 137 -4.47 -20.49 -4.36
C ALA A 137 -4.57 -20.40 -2.83
N LEU A 138 -3.92 -19.39 -2.24
CA LEU A 138 -3.96 -19.14 -0.81
C LEU A 138 -5.39 -18.80 -0.36
N TRP A 139 -6.08 -17.94 -1.10
CA TRP A 139 -7.47 -17.57 -0.82
C TRP A 139 -8.41 -18.78 -0.88
N SER A 140 -8.39 -19.53 -1.99
CA SER A 140 -9.29 -20.67 -2.21
C SER A 140 -9.14 -21.74 -1.12
N ARG A 141 -7.89 -22.04 -0.74
CA ARG A 141 -7.59 -22.98 0.34
C ARG A 141 -8.10 -22.47 1.70
N SER A 142 -7.89 -21.19 1.99
CA SER A 142 -8.36 -20.57 3.24
C SER A 142 -9.88 -20.62 3.36
N CYS A 143 -10.58 -20.27 2.28
CA CYS A 143 -12.04 -20.35 2.23
C CYS A 143 -12.57 -21.77 2.38
N ALA A 144 -11.91 -22.77 1.78
CA ALA A 144 -12.31 -24.17 1.92
C ALA A 144 -12.23 -24.63 3.39
N MET A 145 -11.10 -24.37 4.06
CA MET A 145 -10.90 -24.73 5.47
C MET A 145 -11.88 -24.01 6.40
N LEU A 146 -12.14 -22.72 6.15
CA LEU A 146 -13.12 -21.95 6.92
C LEU A 146 -14.54 -22.46 6.68
N ALA A 147 -14.94 -22.71 5.44
CA ALA A 147 -16.27 -23.22 5.12
C ALA A 147 -16.52 -24.58 5.81
N GLU A 148 -15.56 -25.51 5.74
CA GLU A 148 -15.63 -26.80 6.43
C GLU A 148 -15.75 -26.66 7.95
N THR A 149 -15.05 -25.70 8.54
CA THR A 149 -15.08 -25.46 10.00
C THR A 149 -16.39 -24.79 10.45
N LEU A 150 -16.98 -23.95 9.61
CA LEU A 150 -18.19 -23.18 9.93
C LEU A 150 -19.48 -23.88 9.52
N ASP A 151 -19.40 -24.98 8.76
CA ASP A 151 -20.57 -25.70 8.27
C ASP A 151 -21.45 -26.20 9.42
N GLY A 152 -22.77 -26.02 9.30
CA GLY A 152 -23.75 -26.40 10.31
C GLY A 152 -23.78 -25.54 11.58
N ARG A 153 -22.94 -24.51 11.72
CA ARG A 153 -22.98 -23.61 12.89
C ARG A 153 -24.20 -22.68 12.86
N PRO A 154 -25.03 -22.66 13.93
CA PRO A 154 -26.26 -21.86 13.94
C PRO A 154 -26.03 -20.35 14.09
N ASP A 155 -24.85 -19.95 14.58
CA ASP A 155 -24.47 -18.56 14.82
C ASP A 155 -23.81 -17.88 13.61
N VAL A 156 -23.59 -18.63 12.52
CA VAL A 156 -22.99 -18.15 11.28
C VAL A 156 -24.02 -18.20 10.15
N PRO A 157 -24.29 -17.10 9.43
CA PRO A 157 -25.26 -17.13 8.34
C PRO A 157 -24.89 -18.14 7.25
N ALA A 158 -25.84 -19.01 6.86
CA ALA A 158 -25.60 -20.02 5.82
C ALA A 158 -25.15 -19.41 4.48
N ALA A 159 -25.64 -18.22 4.13
CA ALA A 159 -25.21 -17.50 2.92
C ALA A 159 -23.73 -17.10 2.95
N PHE A 160 -23.18 -16.83 4.14
CA PHE A 160 -21.75 -16.55 4.31
C PHE A 160 -20.90 -17.81 4.08
N VAL A 161 -21.31 -18.96 4.64
CA VAL A 161 -20.64 -20.25 4.39
C VAL A 161 -20.74 -20.64 2.91
N ALA A 162 -21.89 -20.42 2.27
CA ALA A 162 -22.07 -20.66 0.83
C ALA A 162 -21.16 -19.76 -0.04
N HIS A 163 -20.91 -18.51 0.38
CA HIS A 163 -19.93 -17.63 -0.26
C HIS A 163 -18.52 -18.20 -0.16
N LEU A 164 -18.08 -18.63 1.02
CA LEU A 164 -16.76 -19.27 1.21
C LEU A 164 -16.61 -20.54 0.35
N ASN A 165 -17.62 -21.42 0.35
CA ASN A 165 -17.62 -22.66 -0.45
C ASN A 165 -17.44 -22.40 -1.94
N ALA A 166 -17.97 -21.30 -2.45
CA ALA A 166 -17.79 -20.94 -3.86
C ALA A 166 -16.35 -20.59 -4.25
N HIS A 167 -15.47 -20.40 -3.27
CA HIS A 167 -14.05 -20.20 -3.49
C HIS A 167 -13.23 -21.50 -3.54
N ARG A 168 -13.81 -22.65 -3.16
CA ARG A 168 -13.10 -23.94 -3.07
C ARG A 168 -12.47 -24.39 -4.40
N ASP A 169 -13.21 -24.27 -5.50
CA ASP A 169 -12.84 -24.88 -6.79
C ASP A 169 -12.20 -23.89 -7.79
N ASN A 170 -11.83 -22.69 -7.34
CA ASN A 170 -11.46 -21.60 -8.25
C ASN A 170 -10.01 -21.61 -8.79
N CYS A 171 -9.23 -22.65 -8.52
CA CYS A 171 -7.81 -22.67 -8.86
C CYS A 171 -7.46 -23.27 -10.23
N ALA A 172 -8.26 -24.21 -10.76
CA ALA A 172 -7.83 -25.04 -11.88
C ALA A 172 -7.57 -24.26 -13.19
N PRO A 173 -8.49 -23.41 -13.70
CA PRO A 173 -8.24 -22.71 -14.97
C PRO A 173 -7.15 -21.63 -14.87
N THR A 174 -6.86 -21.16 -13.66
CA THR A 174 -5.79 -20.20 -13.38
C THR A 174 -4.41 -20.87 -13.53
N ALA A 175 -4.28 -22.17 -13.26
CA ALA A 175 -2.98 -22.87 -13.26
C ALA A 175 -2.37 -22.99 -14.68
N ASP A 176 -3.15 -23.43 -15.66
CA ASP A 176 -2.65 -23.65 -17.03
C ASP A 176 -2.33 -22.32 -17.75
N GLY A 177 -3.15 -21.29 -17.51
CA GLY A 177 -2.92 -19.95 -18.06
C GLY A 177 -1.63 -19.33 -17.52
N VAL A 178 -1.33 -19.49 -16.23
CA VAL A 178 -0.15 -18.88 -15.60
C VAL A 178 1.16 -19.44 -16.15
N LEU A 179 1.25 -20.75 -16.39
CA LEU A 179 2.45 -21.36 -16.96
C LEU A 179 2.87 -20.67 -18.26
N ARG A 180 1.92 -20.50 -19.19
CA ARG A 180 2.17 -19.85 -20.49
C ARG A 180 2.60 -18.40 -20.33
N VAL A 181 2.05 -17.67 -19.35
CA VAL A 181 2.42 -16.27 -19.11
C VAL A 181 3.82 -16.16 -18.48
N ILE A 182 4.19 -17.09 -17.60
CA ILE A 182 5.55 -17.15 -17.04
C ILE A 182 6.56 -17.51 -18.13
N GLU A 183 6.27 -18.48 -19.00
CA GLU A 183 7.12 -18.80 -20.16
C GLU A 183 7.32 -17.58 -21.04
N TYR A 184 6.23 -16.86 -21.33
CA TYR A 184 6.28 -15.62 -22.08
C TYR A 184 7.17 -14.57 -21.41
N GLY A 185 7.01 -14.34 -20.10
CA GLY A 185 7.84 -13.40 -19.33
C GLY A 185 9.33 -13.76 -19.35
N LEU A 186 9.65 -15.03 -19.10
CA LEU A 186 11.03 -15.53 -19.14
C LEU A 186 11.64 -15.39 -20.54
N ALA A 187 10.88 -15.70 -21.59
CA ALA A 187 11.33 -15.52 -22.97
C ALA A 187 11.55 -14.04 -23.34
N ALA A 188 10.81 -13.12 -22.69
CA ALA A 188 10.99 -11.68 -22.82
C ALA A 188 12.12 -11.10 -21.94
N GLY A 189 12.88 -11.96 -21.24
CA GLY A 189 14.02 -11.54 -20.41
C GLY A 189 13.67 -11.17 -18.97
N GLU A 190 12.48 -11.51 -18.49
CA GLU A 190 12.08 -11.25 -17.10
C GLU A 190 12.94 -12.07 -16.10
N PRO A 191 13.57 -11.42 -15.10
CA PRO A 191 14.39 -12.14 -14.11
C PRO A 191 13.56 -13.10 -13.26
N ARG A 192 14.02 -14.34 -13.08
CA ARG A 192 13.35 -15.36 -12.26
C ARG A 192 13.20 -14.92 -10.80
N GLU A 193 14.18 -14.20 -10.29
CA GLU A 193 14.23 -13.68 -8.94
C GLU A 193 13.08 -12.68 -8.70
N ASN A 194 12.74 -11.87 -9.70
CA ASN A 194 11.61 -10.95 -9.62
C ASN A 194 10.28 -11.73 -9.56
N ILE A 195 10.12 -12.70 -10.47
CA ILE A 195 8.91 -13.54 -10.55
C ILE A 195 8.64 -14.24 -9.21
N THR A 196 9.66 -14.86 -8.62
CA THR A 196 9.52 -15.63 -7.37
C THR A 196 9.34 -14.75 -6.14
N ARG A 197 10.06 -13.63 -6.04
CA ARG A 197 9.99 -12.71 -4.89
C ARG A 197 8.56 -12.22 -4.64
N SER A 198 7.86 -11.73 -5.66
CA SER A 198 6.51 -11.18 -5.48
C SER A 198 5.49 -12.26 -5.07
N ALA A 199 5.68 -13.50 -5.53
CA ALA A 199 4.90 -14.65 -5.09
C ALA A 199 5.14 -15.02 -3.61
N LEU A 200 6.36 -14.84 -3.11
CA LEU A 200 6.65 -15.04 -1.68
C LEU A 200 6.09 -13.90 -0.83
N MET A 201 6.16 -12.66 -1.32
CA MET A 201 5.66 -11.49 -0.61
C MET A 201 4.15 -11.53 -0.41
N ILE A 202 3.37 -11.90 -1.44
CA ILE A 202 1.91 -11.97 -1.34
C ILE A 202 1.46 -12.93 -0.21
N GLU A 203 2.21 -14.01 0.06
CA GLU A 203 1.89 -14.91 1.18
C GLU A 203 1.96 -14.20 2.54
N SER A 204 3.04 -13.45 2.79
CA SER A 204 3.21 -12.70 4.03
C SER A 204 2.10 -11.65 4.24
N LEU A 205 1.66 -11.02 3.15
CA LEU A 205 0.59 -10.02 3.16
C LEU A 205 -0.76 -10.67 3.44
N TRP A 206 -1.06 -11.82 2.86
CA TRP A 206 -2.27 -12.58 3.18
C TRP A 206 -2.31 -13.00 4.65
N ARG A 207 -1.19 -13.41 5.24
CA ARG A 207 -1.14 -13.72 6.68
C ARG A 207 -1.46 -12.50 7.54
N ALA A 208 -0.87 -11.34 7.23
CA ALA A 208 -1.17 -10.09 7.92
C ALA A 208 -2.65 -9.68 7.74
N TRP A 209 -3.20 -9.88 6.54
CA TRP A 209 -4.61 -9.64 6.22
C TRP A 209 -5.52 -10.52 7.08
N TRP A 210 -5.25 -11.82 7.20
CA TRP A 210 -6.03 -12.74 8.04
C TRP A 210 -5.96 -12.38 9.53
N ARG A 211 -4.78 -11.99 10.04
CA ARG A 211 -4.64 -11.50 11.43
C ARG A 211 -5.47 -10.26 11.70
N SER A 212 -5.47 -9.32 10.75
CA SER A 212 -6.30 -8.11 10.83
C SER A 212 -7.79 -8.45 10.94
N VAL A 213 -8.28 -9.39 10.13
CA VAL A 213 -9.67 -9.88 10.20
C VAL A 213 -10.00 -10.53 11.55
N ALA A 214 -9.06 -11.29 12.12
CA ALA A 214 -9.20 -11.90 13.44
C ALA A 214 -9.37 -10.85 14.57
N GLY A 215 -9.04 -9.57 14.33
CA GLY A 215 -9.08 -8.51 15.32
C GLY A 215 -7.75 -8.33 16.06
N GLU A 216 -6.67 -8.98 15.62
CA GLU A 216 -5.33 -8.72 16.12
C GLU A 216 -4.76 -7.46 15.44
N THR A 217 -5.18 -6.29 15.93
CA THR A 217 -4.61 -5.02 15.48
C THR A 217 -3.26 -4.80 16.16
N GLY A 218 -2.20 -5.46 15.69
CA GLY A 218 -0.79 -5.02 15.79
C GLY A 218 -0.15 -4.74 17.15
N ALA A 219 -0.87 -4.82 18.27
CA ALA A 219 -0.39 -4.36 19.58
C ALA A 219 0.59 -5.33 20.27
N ARG A 220 1.01 -6.42 19.62
CA ARG A 220 1.94 -7.40 20.23
C ARG A 220 3.42 -7.19 19.89
N ASP A 221 3.75 -6.28 18.97
CA ASP A 221 5.15 -6.04 18.55
C ASP A 221 5.79 -4.78 19.15
N SER A 222 5.10 -4.05 20.04
CA SER A 222 5.72 -2.99 20.87
C SER A 222 5.82 -3.45 22.34
N PRO A 223 7.02 -3.49 22.95
CA PRO A 223 7.17 -3.75 24.37
C PRO A 223 6.70 -2.51 25.15
N ASP A 224 5.45 -2.49 25.57
CA ASP A 224 4.94 -1.41 26.41
C ASP A 224 5.40 -1.63 27.87
N PRO A 225 6.04 -0.65 28.52
CA PRO A 225 6.51 -0.77 29.89
C PRO A 225 5.31 -0.71 30.84
N ALA A 226 5.21 -1.74 31.69
CA ALA A 226 4.39 -1.84 32.91
C ALA A 226 3.55 -0.60 33.29
N HIS A 227 2.30 -0.54 32.81
CA HIS A 227 1.28 0.31 33.42
C HIS A 227 0.39 -0.51 34.36
N THR A 228 0.51 -0.18 35.65
CA THR A 228 -0.26 -0.67 36.79
C THR A 228 -1.74 -0.26 36.72
N GLY A 229 -2.59 -1.17 37.20
CA GLY A 229 -4.06 -1.14 37.16
C GLY A 229 -4.75 0.21 37.41
N GLY A 230 -5.65 0.54 36.49
CA GLY A 230 -6.71 1.53 36.65
C GLY A 230 -8.05 0.94 36.19
N GLU A 231 -9.10 1.12 37.00
CA GLU A 231 -10.44 0.58 36.81
C GLU A 231 -11.07 0.97 35.46
N THR A 232 -11.68 0.00 34.78
CA THR A 232 -12.37 0.18 33.50
C THR A 232 -13.66 1.00 33.69
N PRO A 233 -13.85 2.14 32.99
CA PRO A 233 -15.09 2.90 33.07
C PRO A 233 -16.23 2.19 32.33
N PRO A 234 -17.50 2.37 32.75
CA PRO A 234 -18.65 1.74 32.12
C PRO A 234 -18.84 2.23 30.67
N SER A 235 -19.09 1.30 29.75
CA SER A 235 -19.46 1.54 28.36
C SER A 235 -20.57 2.57 28.24
N GLN A 236 -20.21 3.78 27.82
CA GLN A 236 -21.18 4.80 27.41
C GLN A 236 -21.86 4.35 26.11
N ARG A 237 -23.19 4.27 26.16
CA ARG A 237 -24.04 4.05 24.99
C ARG A 237 -23.81 5.19 24.01
N THR A 238 -23.37 4.86 22.80
CA THR A 238 -23.20 5.77 21.68
C THR A 238 -24.54 6.45 21.34
N HIS A 239 -24.64 7.73 21.65
CA HIS A 239 -25.65 8.60 21.06
C HIS A 239 -25.51 8.63 19.54
N PRO A 240 -26.60 8.80 18.77
CA PRO A 240 -26.52 9.04 17.33
C PRO A 240 -25.61 10.24 17.06
N PRO A 241 -24.72 10.20 16.05
CA PRO A 241 -23.71 11.22 15.85
C PRO A 241 -24.39 12.58 15.65
N SER A 242 -24.29 13.44 16.68
CA SER A 242 -24.56 14.86 16.55
C SER A 242 -23.74 15.36 15.38
N ARG A 243 -24.40 15.96 14.38
CA ARG A 243 -23.87 16.78 13.28
C ARG A 243 -22.38 17.12 13.51
N ARG A 244 -21.46 16.20 13.19
CA ARG A 244 -20.03 16.42 13.36
C ARG A 244 -19.75 17.65 12.52
N ASP A 245 -19.21 18.70 13.11
CA ASP A 245 -18.80 19.89 12.37
C ASP A 245 -17.96 19.41 11.19
N ARG A 246 -18.50 19.61 9.98
CA ARG A 246 -17.84 19.17 8.76
C ARG A 246 -16.51 19.91 8.71
N MET A 247 -15.41 19.15 8.78
CA MET A 247 -14.09 19.75 8.65
C MET A 247 -13.98 20.41 7.27
N ASN A 248 -13.57 21.67 7.26
CA ASN A 248 -13.24 22.37 6.02
C ASN A 248 -11.79 22.04 5.58
N PRO A 249 -11.38 22.41 4.35
CA PRO A 249 -10.03 22.16 3.84
C PRO A 249 -8.91 22.64 4.77
N GLU A 250 -9.03 23.85 5.34
CA GLU A 250 -8.01 24.43 6.21
C GLU A 250 -7.85 23.63 7.50
N GLN A 251 -8.95 23.18 8.09
CA GLN A 251 -8.93 22.33 9.29
C GLN A 251 -8.27 20.97 9.02
N LEU A 252 -8.42 20.41 7.81
CA LEU A 252 -7.75 19.16 7.42
C LEU A 252 -6.24 19.34 7.32
N VAL A 253 -5.77 20.42 6.68
CA VAL A 253 -4.34 20.73 6.59
C VAL A 253 -3.74 21.06 7.96
N GLU A 254 -4.44 21.87 8.76
CA GLU A 254 -4.02 22.22 10.13
C GLU A 254 -3.88 20.98 11.01
N ALA A 255 -4.83 20.05 10.91
CA ALA A 255 -4.83 18.80 11.67
C ALA A 255 -3.63 17.88 11.38
N MET A 256 -2.90 18.11 10.27
CA MET A 256 -1.69 17.35 9.91
C MET A 256 -0.40 18.00 10.42
N LYS A 257 -0.39 19.28 10.81
CA LYS A 257 0.84 19.96 11.29
C LYS A 257 1.52 19.25 12.47
N PRO A 258 0.81 18.79 13.51
CA PRO A 258 1.44 18.07 14.62
C PRO A 258 2.07 16.74 14.18
N ASP A 259 1.47 16.05 13.21
CA ASP A 259 2.01 14.79 12.67
C ASP A 259 3.31 15.03 11.88
N VAL A 260 3.36 16.07 11.05
CA VAL A 260 4.58 16.50 10.34
C VAL A 260 5.68 16.89 11.33
N GLU A 261 5.35 17.72 12.32
CA GLU A 261 6.33 18.17 13.31
C GLU A 261 6.90 17.00 14.14
N ARG A 262 6.03 16.08 14.58
CA ARG A 262 6.46 14.88 15.30
C ARG A 262 7.45 14.06 14.49
N PHE A 263 7.16 13.86 13.21
CA PHE A 263 8.01 13.08 12.31
C PHE A 263 9.38 13.74 12.11
N VAL A 264 9.41 15.06 11.91
CA VAL A 264 10.65 15.81 11.73
C VAL A 264 11.51 15.82 12.99
N ARG A 265 10.90 15.99 14.18
CA ARG A 265 11.62 16.17 15.44
C ARG A 265 12.38 14.92 15.89
N GLY A 266 11.83 13.73 15.62
CA GLY A 266 12.44 12.45 16.01
C GLY A 266 13.19 11.76 14.88
N ASN A 267 13.53 12.48 13.80
CA ASN A 267 14.19 11.86 12.66
C ASN A 267 15.68 11.68 12.91
N GLU A 268 16.14 10.43 12.96
CA GLU A 268 17.52 10.09 13.29
C GLU A 268 18.55 10.66 12.32
N MET A 269 18.23 10.79 11.01
CA MET A 269 19.15 11.42 10.05
C MET A 269 19.35 12.90 10.34
N VAL A 270 18.30 13.61 10.75
CA VAL A 270 18.38 15.01 11.20
C VAL A 270 19.23 15.12 12.46
N GLU A 271 18.99 14.25 13.44
CA GLU A 271 19.76 14.24 14.70
C GLU A 271 21.25 13.99 14.45
N ARG A 272 21.59 13.00 13.62
CA ARG A 272 22.98 12.71 13.22
C ARG A 272 23.58 13.88 12.45
N ALA A 273 22.82 14.56 11.58
CA ALA A 273 23.33 15.72 10.83
C ALA A 273 23.66 16.88 11.77
N LEU A 274 22.75 17.21 12.71
CA LEU A 274 22.97 18.24 13.72
C LEU A 274 24.16 17.93 14.64
N ALA A 275 24.36 16.65 14.97
CA ALA A 275 25.50 16.18 15.74
C ALA A 275 26.81 16.10 14.93
N LYS A 276 26.79 16.42 13.62
CA LYS A 276 27.91 16.28 12.68
C LYS A 276 28.43 14.83 12.58
N GLN A 277 27.53 13.87 12.70
CA GLN A 277 27.77 12.42 12.67
C GLN A 277 27.25 11.77 11.37
N VAL A 278 26.97 12.55 10.34
CA VAL A 278 26.59 12.02 9.02
C VAL A 278 27.81 11.74 8.16
N HIS A 279 27.73 10.69 7.35
CA HIS A 279 28.82 10.24 6.48
C HIS A 279 28.36 10.07 5.03
N GLY A 280 29.30 10.10 4.09
CA GLY A 280 29.02 9.98 2.64
C GLY A 280 28.18 8.76 2.25
N ASP A 281 28.34 7.63 2.97
CA ASP A 281 27.54 6.42 2.73
C ASP A 281 26.04 6.63 3.00
N GLN A 282 25.66 7.45 3.97
CA GLN A 282 24.24 7.75 4.24
C GLN A 282 23.65 8.60 3.12
N PHE A 283 24.40 9.57 2.57
CA PHE A 283 23.96 10.32 1.39
C PHE A 283 23.86 9.46 0.15
N LYS A 284 24.75 8.47 0.00
CA LYS A 284 24.64 7.45 -1.05
C LYS A 284 23.35 6.64 -0.91
N ARG A 285 23.03 6.15 0.28
CA ARG A 285 21.78 5.42 0.55
C ARG A 285 20.56 6.31 0.32
N LEU A 286 20.60 7.56 0.78
CA LEU A 286 19.55 8.57 0.54
C LEU A 286 19.29 8.75 -0.95
N LEU A 287 20.31 9.03 -1.77
CA LEU A 287 20.11 9.20 -3.22
C LEU A 287 19.56 7.94 -3.90
N LEU A 288 19.97 6.75 -3.47
CA LEU A 288 19.41 5.50 -3.97
C LEU A 288 17.94 5.34 -3.58
N ALA A 289 17.58 5.64 -2.33
CA ALA A 289 16.23 5.57 -1.83
C ALA A 289 15.32 6.57 -2.56
N GLU A 290 15.74 7.83 -2.66
CA GLU A 290 15.06 8.89 -3.41
C GLU A 290 14.81 8.47 -4.86
N TYR A 291 15.83 7.95 -5.54
CA TYR A 291 15.69 7.54 -6.93
C TYR A 291 14.65 6.42 -7.09
N GLN A 292 14.59 5.48 -6.14
CA GLN A 292 13.64 4.37 -6.19
C GLN A 292 12.21 4.81 -5.81
N CYS A 293 12.06 5.68 -4.82
CA CYS A 293 10.78 6.28 -4.44
C CYS A 293 10.21 7.13 -5.57
N GLN A 294 11.00 8.04 -6.14
CA GLN A 294 10.55 8.92 -7.23
C GLN A 294 10.09 8.16 -8.47
N GLU A 295 10.67 6.99 -8.76
CA GLU A 295 10.17 6.15 -9.86
C GLU A 295 8.73 5.65 -9.58
N ALA A 296 8.42 5.30 -8.34
CA ALA A 296 7.06 4.92 -7.95
C ALA A 296 6.10 6.12 -7.92
N GLU A 297 6.58 7.27 -7.45
CA GLU A 297 5.84 8.53 -7.39
C GLU A 297 5.45 9.04 -8.77
N LEU A 298 6.40 9.11 -9.72
CA LEU A 298 6.11 9.52 -11.10
C LEU A 298 4.99 8.67 -11.72
N SER A 299 5.03 7.36 -11.51
CA SER A 299 3.98 6.45 -11.96
C SER A 299 2.65 6.71 -11.23
N SER A 300 2.69 6.93 -9.91
CA SER A 300 1.50 7.22 -9.09
C SER A 300 0.83 8.52 -9.47
N TYR A 301 1.60 9.58 -9.63
CA TYR A 301 1.06 10.92 -9.85
C TYR A 301 0.56 11.06 -11.28
N GLY A 302 1.22 10.41 -12.25
CA GLY A 302 0.66 10.25 -13.61
C GLY A 302 -0.69 9.52 -13.62
N GLN A 303 -0.90 8.52 -12.75
CA GLN A 303 -2.20 7.86 -12.63
C GLN A 303 -3.25 8.74 -11.95
N LEU A 304 -2.88 9.54 -10.96
CA LEU A 304 -3.77 10.52 -10.35
C LEU A 304 -4.29 11.51 -11.40
N VAL A 305 -3.41 12.04 -12.26
CA VAL A 305 -3.78 12.91 -13.39
C VAL A 305 -4.74 12.18 -14.35
N ALA A 306 -4.45 10.93 -14.71
CA ALA A 306 -5.27 10.18 -15.66
C ALA A 306 -6.68 9.84 -15.12
N ARG A 307 -6.81 9.64 -13.82
CA ARG A 307 -8.06 9.28 -13.12
C ARG A 307 -8.92 10.50 -12.79
N HIS A 308 -8.28 11.53 -12.24
CA HIS A 308 -8.96 12.72 -11.71
C HIS A 308 -8.92 13.83 -12.74
N ARG A 309 -9.79 13.72 -13.75
CA ARG A 309 -9.78 14.58 -14.96
C ARG A 309 -10.41 15.96 -14.75
N HIS A 310 -10.98 16.25 -13.58
CA HIS A 310 -11.44 17.59 -13.25
C HIS A 310 -10.24 18.55 -13.20
N GLU A 311 -10.43 19.80 -13.60
CA GLU A 311 -9.32 20.75 -13.77
C GLU A 311 -8.53 20.96 -12.47
N ASP A 312 -9.19 21.05 -11.32
CA ASP A 312 -8.53 21.28 -10.03
C ASP A 312 -7.56 20.15 -9.64
N PRO A 313 -8.01 18.88 -9.49
CA PRO A 313 -7.08 17.79 -9.18
C PRO A 313 -6.07 17.53 -10.30
N ALA A 314 -6.48 17.61 -11.58
CA ALA A 314 -5.56 17.39 -12.69
C ALA A 314 -4.41 18.41 -12.69
N ARG A 315 -4.70 19.69 -12.39
CA ARG A 315 -3.71 20.76 -12.31
C ARG A 315 -2.72 20.51 -11.18
N LEU A 316 -3.20 20.27 -9.95
CA LEU A 316 -2.34 20.00 -8.80
C LEU A 316 -1.44 18.78 -9.04
N PHE A 317 -2.02 17.65 -9.46
CA PHE A 317 -1.25 16.42 -9.63
C PHE A 317 -0.26 16.51 -10.81
N SER A 318 -0.59 17.25 -11.86
CA SER A 318 0.34 17.52 -12.97
C SER A 318 1.52 18.39 -12.52
N PHE A 319 1.25 19.40 -11.68
CA PHE A 319 2.31 20.23 -11.10
C PHE A 319 3.26 19.39 -10.24
N ILE A 320 2.73 18.61 -9.30
CA ILE A 320 3.55 17.74 -8.43
C ILE A 320 4.34 16.72 -9.26
N LEU A 321 3.71 16.10 -10.28
CA LEU A 321 4.40 15.19 -11.20
C LEU A 321 5.59 15.86 -11.90
N HIS A 322 5.42 17.10 -12.35
CA HIS A 322 6.49 17.87 -12.98
C HIS A 322 7.60 18.22 -11.97
N THR A 323 7.26 18.67 -10.76
CA THR A 323 8.22 18.96 -9.69
C THR A 323 9.10 17.74 -9.39
N ILE A 324 8.50 16.55 -9.27
CA ILE A 324 9.22 15.29 -9.00
C ILE A 324 10.13 14.93 -10.18
N ALA A 325 9.67 15.14 -11.42
CA ALA A 325 10.48 14.89 -12.61
C ALA A 325 11.74 15.79 -12.69
N GLU A 326 11.60 17.06 -12.30
CA GLU A 326 12.73 17.99 -12.20
C GLU A 326 13.68 17.63 -11.05
N ALA A 327 13.14 17.32 -9.86
CA ALA A 327 13.92 16.85 -8.72
C ALA A 327 14.74 15.59 -9.08
N ARG A 328 14.14 14.66 -9.85
CA ARG A 328 14.80 13.45 -10.36
C ARG A 328 15.97 13.76 -11.28
N ARG A 329 15.91 14.84 -12.05
CA ARG A 329 17.04 15.30 -12.88
C ARG A 329 18.22 15.68 -12.00
N LEU A 330 17.98 16.46 -10.94
CA LEU A 330 19.02 16.84 -9.97
C LEU A 330 19.62 15.64 -9.23
N LEU A 331 18.79 14.64 -8.85
CA LEU A 331 19.30 13.39 -8.29
C LEU A 331 20.30 12.69 -9.22
N ARG A 332 19.99 12.59 -10.52
CA ARG A 332 20.87 11.97 -11.51
C ARG A 332 22.19 12.72 -11.64
N GLU A 333 22.15 14.04 -11.61
CA GLU A 333 23.34 14.91 -11.64
C GLU A 333 24.18 14.77 -10.36
N GLY A 334 23.53 14.57 -9.20
CA GLY A 334 24.19 14.35 -7.91
C GLY A 334 24.74 12.94 -7.69
N ALA A 335 24.17 11.92 -8.33
CA ALA A 335 24.55 10.51 -8.13
C ALA A 335 26.06 10.20 -8.27
N PRO A 336 26.79 10.74 -9.26
CA PRO A 336 28.24 10.52 -9.37
C PRO A 336 29.03 11.02 -8.15
N SER A 337 28.55 12.07 -7.47
CA SER A 337 29.23 12.68 -6.34
C SER A 337 29.25 11.80 -5.07
N VAL A 338 28.39 10.78 -5.02
CA VAL A 338 28.35 9.74 -3.97
C VAL A 338 28.77 8.35 -4.50
N GLY A 339 29.43 8.31 -5.65
CA GLY A 339 29.94 7.06 -6.25
C GLY A 339 28.87 6.15 -6.86
N ILE A 340 27.70 6.70 -7.23
CA ILE A 340 26.66 5.96 -7.96
C ILE A 340 26.81 6.28 -9.45
N ALA A 341 27.15 5.28 -10.26
CA ALA A 341 27.11 5.40 -11.71
C ALA A 341 25.66 5.27 -12.21
N ASP A 342 25.24 6.11 -13.17
CA ASP A 342 23.86 6.24 -13.68
C ASP A 342 23.21 4.89 -14.08
N ARG A 343 23.99 3.95 -14.62
CA ARG A 343 23.51 2.61 -15.03
C ARG A 343 23.43 1.58 -13.91
N ARG A 344 23.78 1.92 -12.67
CA ARG A 344 23.89 0.98 -11.55
C ARG A 344 22.76 1.09 -10.53
N ILE A 345 21.81 2.00 -10.70
CA ILE A 345 20.69 2.10 -9.76
C ILE A 345 19.73 0.94 -10.04
N PRO A 346 19.53 -0.01 -9.11
CA PRO A 346 18.61 -1.10 -9.32
C PRO A 346 17.19 -0.56 -9.45
N ALA A 347 16.45 -1.06 -10.45
CA ALA A 347 15.05 -0.66 -10.66
C ALA A 347 14.15 -1.08 -9.49
N VAL A 348 14.57 -2.00 -8.62
CA VAL A 348 13.81 -2.44 -7.46
C VAL A 348 14.71 -2.41 -6.23
N PRO A 349 14.25 -1.88 -5.09
CA PRO A 349 15.01 -1.95 -3.84
C PRO A 349 15.37 -3.38 -3.47
N VAL A 350 16.61 -3.57 -3.00
CA VAL A 350 17.06 -4.84 -2.41
C VAL A 350 16.61 -4.92 -0.95
N ASP A 351 16.67 -3.78 -0.25
CA ASP A 351 16.20 -3.66 1.12
C ASP A 351 14.67 -3.81 1.22
N GLN A 352 14.23 -4.58 2.21
CA GLN A 352 12.81 -4.90 2.39
C GLN A 352 12.01 -3.76 3.02
N GLY A 353 12.64 -2.90 3.83
CA GLY A 353 12.01 -1.70 4.39
C GLY A 353 11.71 -0.70 3.28
N LEU A 354 12.73 -0.35 2.49
CA LEU A 354 12.60 0.55 1.35
C LEU A 354 11.67 0.00 0.27
N TYR A 355 11.68 -1.32 0.01
CA TYR A 355 10.71 -1.92 -0.92
C TYR A 355 9.27 -1.68 -0.46
N ARG A 356 8.96 -1.77 0.84
CA ARG A 356 7.61 -1.48 1.36
C ARG A 356 7.24 -0.02 1.14
N VAL A 357 8.17 0.90 1.34
CA VAL A 357 7.95 2.34 1.06
C VAL A 357 7.60 2.55 -0.42
N VAL A 358 8.43 2.06 -1.34
CA VAL A 358 8.21 2.15 -2.80
C VAL A 358 6.86 1.53 -3.21
N ARG A 359 6.51 0.41 -2.59
CA ARG A 359 5.21 -0.23 -2.78
C ARG A 359 4.08 0.67 -2.29
N ASP A 360 4.16 1.21 -1.08
CA ASP A 360 3.07 1.97 -0.48
C ASP A 360 2.88 3.35 -1.14
N LEU A 361 3.94 3.95 -1.68
CA LEU A 361 3.88 5.12 -2.58
C LEU A 361 3.09 4.83 -3.87
N SER A 362 2.89 3.55 -4.22
CA SER A 362 2.06 3.15 -5.36
C SER A 362 0.56 3.24 -5.10
N TRP A 363 0.16 3.20 -3.83
CA TRP A 363 -1.24 3.09 -3.44
C TRP A 363 -2.08 4.32 -3.82
N PRO A 364 -1.64 5.58 -3.59
CA PRO A 364 -2.45 6.75 -3.92
C PRO A 364 -2.90 6.77 -5.39
N GLY A 365 -1.99 6.43 -6.33
CA GLY A 365 -2.28 6.42 -7.77
C GLY A 365 -3.42 5.48 -8.19
N MET A 366 -3.70 4.42 -7.43
CA MET A 366 -4.76 3.44 -7.75
C MET A 366 -5.97 3.47 -6.83
N HIS A 367 -5.85 4.01 -5.63
CA HIS A 367 -6.91 3.83 -4.62
C HIS A 367 -7.43 5.13 -4.05
N ALA A 368 -6.61 6.18 -3.98
CA ALA A 368 -7.02 7.42 -3.35
C ALA A 368 -8.07 8.17 -4.16
N GLY A 369 -8.99 8.81 -3.42
CA GLY A 369 -9.78 9.94 -3.90
C GLY A 369 -8.90 11.15 -4.23
N ALA A 370 -9.50 12.22 -4.76
CA ALA A 370 -8.77 13.42 -5.11
C ALA A 370 -8.33 14.19 -3.86
N ALA A 371 -9.25 14.43 -2.92
CA ALA A 371 -8.94 15.09 -1.64
C ALA A 371 -8.02 14.23 -0.77
N GLU A 372 -8.28 12.92 -0.71
CA GLU A 372 -7.42 11.94 -0.02
C GLU A 372 -5.97 11.98 -0.53
N ALA A 373 -5.78 11.97 -1.85
CA ALA A 373 -4.45 12.08 -2.47
C ALA A 373 -3.81 13.45 -2.22
N ALA A 374 -4.56 14.56 -2.37
CA ALA A 374 -4.02 15.90 -2.18
C ALA A 374 -3.48 16.12 -0.77
N LEU A 375 -4.22 15.73 0.28
CA LEU A 375 -3.73 15.88 1.66
C LEU A 375 -2.51 14.99 1.93
N TYR A 376 -2.51 13.76 1.40
CA TYR A 376 -1.36 12.86 1.52
C TYR A 376 -0.11 13.50 0.91
N LEU A 377 -0.19 14.01 -0.32
CA LEU A 377 0.93 14.61 -1.04
C LEU A 377 1.41 15.92 -0.40
N HIS A 378 0.48 16.75 0.07
CA HIS A 378 0.83 17.95 0.82
C HIS A 378 1.61 17.62 2.09
N THR A 379 1.15 16.61 2.84
CA THR A 379 1.81 16.15 4.07
C THR A 379 3.21 15.60 3.77
N ASP A 380 3.33 14.81 2.70
CA ASP A 380 4.59 14.25 2.21
C ASP A 380 5.59 15.36 1.84
N LEU A 381 5.20 16.28 0.95
CA LEU A 381 6.05 17.40 0.55
C LEU A 381 6.43 18.31 1.72
N SER A 382 5.50 18.60 2.63
CA SER A 382 5.79 19.40 3.83
C SER A 382 6.86 18.74 4.70
N THR A 383 6.79 17.41 4.81
CA THR A 383 7.75 16.60 5.56
C THR A 383 9.13 16.65 4.91
N TRP A 384 9.22 16.43 3.59
CA TRP A 384 10.49 16.45 2.85
C TRP A 384 11.15 17.82 2.83
N CYS A 385 10.40 18.90 2.54
CA CYS A 385 10.94 20.27 2.58
C CYS A 385 11.57 20.56 3.94
N THR A 386 10.87 20.22 5.02
CA THR A 386 11.38 20.47 6.38
C THR A 386 12.61 19.63 6.71
N LEU A 387 12.60 18.33 6.39
CA LEU A 387 13.72 17.43 6.66
C LEU A 387 14.96 17.80 5.86
N PHE A 388 14.80 18.00 4.55
CA PHE A 388 15.91 18.33 3.66
C PHE A 388 16.51 19.70 3.93
N SER A 389 15.70 20.70 4.28
CA SER A 389 16.25 21.99 4.74
C SER A 389 17.12 21.79 5.98
N ARG A 390 16.64 21.07 7.00
CA ARG A 390 17.40 20.85 8.24
C ARG A 390 18.68 20.03 8.02
N ILE A 391 18.61 18.98 7.21
CA ILE A 391 19.79 18.15 6.89
C ILE A 391 20.79 18.98 6.08
N ALA A 392 20.34 19.73 5.07
CA ALA A 392 21.22 20.55 4.24
C ALA A 392 21.94 21.62 5.06
N ASP A 393 21.22 22.33 5.93
CA ASP A 393 21.80 23.38 6.78
C ASP A 393 22.82 22.82 7.79
N ALA A 394 22.53 21.65 8.37
CA ALA A 394 23.44 21.01 9.31
C ALA A 394 24.68 20.39 8.65
N ALA A 395 24.57 20.00 7.39
CA ALA A 395 25.59 19.24 6.67
C ALA A 395 26.45 20.07 5.70
N GLU A 396 26.10 21.33 5.42
CA GLU A 396 26.78 22.17 4.41
C GLU A 396 28.30 22.28 4.62
N ASP A 397 28.74 22.44 5.86
CA ASP A 397 30.16 22.64 6.20
C ASP A 397 30.92 21.33 6.45
N LEU A 398 30.28 20.17 6.24
CA LEU A 398 30.92 18.87 6.49
C LEU A 398 31.76 18.45 5.27
N PRO A 399 33.04 18.03 5.48
CA PRO A 399 33.98 17.79 4.37
C PRO A 399 33.58 16.62 3.47
N ASP A 400 32.81 15.66 4.00
CA ASP A 400 32.43 14.42 3.30
C ASP A 400 31.05 14.49 2.63
N VAL A 401 30.42 15.67 2.62
CA VAL A 401 29.06 15.86 2.07
C VAL A 401 29.12 16.53 0.71
N PRO A 402 28.75 15.85 -0.38
CA PRO A 402 28.92 16.42 -1.70
C PRO A 402 27.96 17.59 -1.97
N GLY A 403 28.50 18.71 -2.44
CA GLY A 403 27.73 19.90 -2.81
C GLY A 403 26.51 19.63 -3.73
N PRO A 404 26.58 18.74 -4.75
CA PRO A 404 25.42 18.39 -5.55
C PRO A 404 24.26 17.76 -4.76
N VAL A 405 24.55 17.03 -3.67
CA VAL A 405 23.53 16.45 -2.79
C VAL A 405 22.86 17.53 -1.95
N ILE A 406 23.63 18.49 -1.44
CA ILE A 406 23.09 19.68 -0.76
C ILE A 406 22.23 20.51 -1.70
N ALA A 407 22.67 20.70 -2.95
CA ALA A 407 21.90 21.41 -3.98
C ALA A 407 20.55 20.70 -4.28
N TYR A 408 20.55 19.37 -4.37
CA TYR A 408 19.31 18.59 -4.47
C TYR A 408 18.37 18.84 -3.28
N MET A 409 18.87 18.73 -2.05
CA MET A 409 18.06 18.94 -0.84
C MET A 409 17.48 20.36 -0.79
N ARG A 410 18.29 21.37 -1.11
CA ARG A 410 17.88 22.77 -1.14
C ARG A 410 16.85 23.09 -2.23
N SER A 411 16.83 22.32 -3.32
CA SER A 411 15.86 22.53 -4.41
C SER A 411 14.41 22.32 -3.97
N TRP A 412 14.19 21.59 -2.87
CA TRP A 412 12.86 21.40 -2.28
C TRP A 412 12.37 22.62 -1.47
N GLY A 413 13.26 23.51 -1.04
CA GLY A 413 12.93 24.61 -0.15
C GLY A 413 12.60 24.18 1.28
N ASP A 414 12.24 25.16 2.13
CA ASP A 414 11.87 24.97 3.54
C ASP A 414 10.37 24.69 3.75
N ARG A 415 9.56 24.87 2.71
CA ARG A 415 8.11 24.64 2.69
C ARG A 415 7.63 24.26 1.28
N PRO A 416 6.47 23.59 1.15
CA PRO A 416 5.89 23.31 -0.15
C PRO A 416 5.69 24.59 -0.98
N PRO A 417 5.84 24.53 -2.32
CA PRO A 417 5.51 25.65 -3.20
C PRO A 417 4.07 26.15 -2.99
N PRO A 418 3.80 27.46 -3.15
CA PRO A 418 2.44 28.00 -3.02
C PRO A 418 1.41 27.26 -3.89
N GLU A 419 1.78 26.84 -5.10
CA GLU A 419 0.94 26.08 -6.01
C GLU A 419 0.49 24.74 -5.41
N VAL A 420 1.32 24.11 -4.59
CA VAL A 420 0.97 22.88 -3.85
C VAL A 420 0.08 23.21 -2.66
N ALA A 421 0.44 24.22 -1.86
CA ALA A 421 -0.32 24.59 -0.67
C ALA A 421 -1.75 25.05 -1.02
N GLU A 422 -1.88 25.99 -1.95
CA GLU A 422 -3.16 26.52 -2.43
C GLU A 422 -3.93 25.46 -3.23
N GLY A 423 -3.25 24.76 -4.14
CA GLY A 423 -3.88 23.71 -4.94
C GLY A 423 -4.42 22.56 -4.09
N THR A 424 -3.77 22.24 -2.97
CA THR A 424 -4.28 21.25 -2.01
C THR A 424 -5.61 21.68 -1.42
N LEU A 425 -5.76 22.94 -1.01
CA LEU A 425 -7.02 23.45 -0.46
C LEU A 425 -8.15 23.37 -1.50
N THR A 426 -7.87 23.77 -2.75
CA THR A 426 -8.85 23.67 -3.85
C THR A 426 -9.28 22.22 -4.10
N VAL A 427 -8.33 21.27 -4.12
CA VAL A 427 -8.66 19.85 -4.35
C VAL A 427 -9.38 19.22 -3.17
N LEU A 428 -9.06 19.63 -1.94
CA LEU A 428 -9.79 19.24 -0.73
C LEU A 428 -11.25 19.72 -0.80
N GLU A 429 -11.48 20.99 -1.13
CA GLU A 429 -12.83 21.54 -1.31
C GLU A 429 -13.61 20.76 -2.38
N TYR A 430 -12.97 20.52 -3.53
CA TYR A 430 -13.52 19.69 -4.59
C TYR A 430 -13.90 18.29 -4.08
N GLY A 431 -12.98 17.53 -3.49
CA GLY A 431 -13.26 16.15 -3.07
C GLY A 431 -14.32 16.06 -1.97
N LEU A 432 -14.32 17.00 -1.01
CA LEU A 432 -15.38 17.10 0.00
C LEU A 432 -16.75 17.38 -0.64
N SER A 433 -16.81 18.23 -1.67
CA SER A 433 -18.04 18.46 -2.45
C SER A 433 -18.52 17.22 -3.21
N GLN A 434 -17.60 16.33 -3.58
CA GLN A 434 -17.89 15.03 -4.21
C GLN A 434 -18.21 13.91 -3.20
N GLY A 435 -18.22 14.22 -1.90
CA GLY A 435 -18.56 13.27 -0.84
C GLY A 435 -17.38 12.41 -0.36
N GLU A 436 -16.13 12.85 -0.55
CA GLU A 436 -15.01 12.25 0.16
C GLU A 436 -15.12 12.54 1.67
N GLU A 437 -14.84 11.52 2.48
CA GLU A 437 -15.05 11.58 3.94
C GLU A 437 -13.80 12.14 4.67
N PRO A 438 -13.91 13.24 5.45
CA PRO A 438 -12.78 13.86 6.18
C PRO A 438 -11.94 12.88 7.00
N ASP A 439 -12.60 11.98 7.74
CA ASP A 439 -11.92 11.00 8.59
C ASP A 439 -11.01 10.08 7.78
N ARG A 440 -11.44 9.69 6.57
CA ARG A 440 -10.65 8.86 5.67
C ARG A 440 -9.48 9.63 5.07
N ILE A 441 -9.70 10.87 4.65
CA ILE A 441 -8.64 11.75 4.12
C ILE A 441 -7.51 11.90 5.16
N LEU A 442 -7.86 12.24 6.41
CA LEU A 442 -6.89 12.36 7.51
C LEU A 442 -6.21 11.04 7.83
N HIS A 443 -6.98 9.96 7.93
CA HIS A 443 -6.44 8.64 8.22
C HIS A 443 -5.36 8.27 7.21
N THR A 444 -5.60 8.50 5.92
CA THR A 444 -4.63 8.18 4.88
C THR A 444 -3.36 9.01 4.95
N ALA A 445 -3.47 10.32 5.20
CA ALA A 445 -2.32 11.22 5.35
C ALA A 445 -1.47 10.88 6.58
N ARG A 446 -2.09 10.51 7.72
CA ARG A 446 -1.39 10.14 8.95
C ARG A 446 -0.54 8.87 8.85
N GLN A 447 -0.80 8.02 7.86
CA GLN A 447 0.01 6.81 7.67
C GLN A 447 1.41 7.10 7.13
N LEU A 448 1.70 8.33 6.68
CA LEU A 448 3.01 8.70 6.13
C LEU A 448 4.15 8.40 7.10
N GLY A 449 4.01 8.74 8.38
CA GLY A 449 5.08 8.54 9.37
C GLY A 449 5.51 7.07 9.46
N ALA A 450 4.55 6.18 9.71
CA ALA A 450 4.81 4.73 9.80
C ALA A 450 5.32 4.14 8.47
N LEU A 451 4.94 4.72 7.34
CA LEU A 451 5.42 4.31 6.02
C LEU A 451 6.90 4.66 5.84
N LEU A 452 7.34 5.83 6.29
CA LEU A 452 8.70 6.32 6.09
C LEU A 452 9.74 5.75 7.07
N ASP A 453 9.33 5.03 8.12
CA ASP A 453 10.27 4.37 9.05
C ASP A 453 11.24 3.44 8.30
N GLY A 454 10.73 2.62 7.36
CA GLY A 454 11.54 1.73 6.54
C GLY A 454 12.52 2.47 5.61
N TYR A 455 12.16 3.69 5.18
CA TYR A 455 13.04 4.54 4.38
C TYR A 455 14.20 5.04 5.24
N TRP A 456 13.91 5.62 6.41
CA TRP A 456 14.96 6.23 7.24
C TRP A 456 15.87 5.19 7.88
N ASN A 457 15.35 4.03 8.28
CA ASN A 457 16.18 2.91 8.73
C ASN A 457 17.18 2.48 7.64
N TYR A 458 16.75 2.42 6.37
CA TYR A 458 17.64 2.13 5.26
C TYR A 458 18.69 3.24 5.05
N VAL A 459 18.28 4.51 5.08
CA VAL A 459 19.18 5.64 4.84
C VAL A 459 20.24 5.75 5.93
N VAL A 460 19.82 5.74 7.18
CA VAL A 460 20.72 5.83 8.34
C VAL A 460 21.64 4.62 8.39
N GLY A 461 21.08 3.42 8.16
CA GLY A 461 21.76 2.14 8.30
C GLY A 461 22.09 1.79 9.75
N ASP A 462 22.35 0.50 9.98
CA ASP A 462 22.82 0.00 11.27
C ASP A 462 24.21 0.54 11.65
#